data_AF-A0A2N2M4H7-F1
#
_entry.id   AF-A0A2N2M4H7-F1
#
_cell.length_a   1.000
_cell.length_b   1.000
_cell.length_c   1.000
_cell.angle_alpha   90.00
_cell.angle_beta   90.00
_cell.angle_gamma   90.00
#
_symmetry.space_group_name_H-M   'P 1'
#
loop_
_entity.id
_entity.type
_entity.pdbx_description
1 polymer ?
#
loop_
_entity_poly.entity_id
_entity_poly.type
_entity_poly.pdbx_seq_one_letter_code
_entity_poly.pdbx_strand_id
1 'polypeptide(L)'
;MENALETDIDYNLDDPNAKSGVYGLWLHVLCISVCEYLHADKFTQVAAESFLFDPENVFFDYVSDSMGYEPQALRQRIKKAAEKRPSGIRRQHS
;
A
#
# COMPACT_ATOMS: atom_id res chain seq x y z
N MET A 1 -17.78 -19.62 -27.00
CA MET A 1 -17.08 -18.32 -27.15
C MET A 1 -17.00 -17.76 -25.74
N GLU A 2 -16.02 -18.25 -24.99
CA GLU A 2 -15.87 -17.98 -23.55
C GLU A 2 -14.60 -17.15 -23.34
N ASN A 3 -14.80 -16.00 -22.69
CA ASN A 3 -13.89 -15.13 -21.95
C ASN A 3 -12.40 -15.12 -22.33
N ALA A 4 -12.05 -14.27 -23.31
CA ALA A 4 -10.68 -13.80 -23.55
C ALA A 4 -10.26 -12.64 -22.61
N LEU A 5 -10.66 -12.68 -21.34
CA LEU A 5 -10.35 -11.63 -20.35
C LEU A 5 -9.87 -12.16 -18.99
N GLU A 6 -9.56 -13.45 -18.87
CA GLU A 6 -8.57 -13.87 -17.88
C GLU A 6 -7.20 -13.47 -18.44
N THR A 7 -6.87 -12.19 -18.30
CA THR A 7 -5.51 -11.69 -18.52
C THR A 7 -4.66 -12.22 -17.37
N ASP A 8 -4.34 -13.50 -17.48
CA ASP A 8 -3.12 -14.19 -17.09
C ASP A 8 -2.19 -13.37 -16.19
N ILE A 9 -2.60 -13.20 -14.94
CA ILE A 9 -1.76 -12.67 -13.87
C ILE A 9 -0.57 -13.63 -13.64
N ASP A 10 -0.76 -14.91 -13.96
CA ASP A 10 0.24 -15.96 -13.84
C ASP A 10 1.33 -15.85 -14.93
N TYR A 11 1.00 -15.45 -16.17
CA TYR A 11 2.01 -15.26 -17.23
C TYR A 11 3.07 -14.21 -16.93
N ASN A 12 2.77 -13.23 -16.08
CA ASN A 12 3.72 -12.17 -15.71
C ASN A 12 4.61 -12.52 -14.51
N LEU A 13 4.45 -13.71 -13.92
CA LEU A 13 5.28 -14.19 -12.82
C LEU A 13 6.56 -14.90 -13.31
N ASP A 14 6.54 -15.45 -14.53
CA ASP A 14 7.63 -16.28 -15.08
C ASP A 14 8.61 -15.52 -15.99
N ASP A 15 8.40 -14.22 -16.28
CA ASP A 15 9.34 -13.43 -17.09
C ASP A 15 10.37 -12.69 -16.20
N PRO A 16 11.67 -13.09 -16.23
CA PRO A 16 12.73 -12.42 -15.47
C PRO A 16 13.05 -10.99 -15.95
N ASN A 17 12.48 -10.55 -17.08
CA ASN A 17 12.53 -9.16 -17.57
C ASN A 17 11.31 -8.33 -17.19
N ALA A 18 10.23 -8.93 -16.68
CA ALA A 18 9.04 -8.23 -16.16
C ALA A 18 9.28 -7.62 -14.77
N LYS A 19 10.52 -7.21 -14.47
CA LYS A 19 10.95 -6.67 -13.17
C LYS A 19 10.16 -5.44 -12.70
N SER A 20 9.37 -4.81 -13.57
CA SER A 20 8.51 -3.68 -13.22
C SER A 20 7.00 -3.96 -13.22
N GLY A 21 6.54 -5.15 -13.62
CA GLY A 21 5.11 -5.44 -13.81
C GLY A 21 4.36 -5.53 -12.49
N VAL A 22 4.46 -6.67 -11.81
CA VAL A 22 3.67 -6.96 -10.60
C VAL A 22 4.26 -6.28 -9.36
N TYR A 23 5.57 -6.41 -9.13
CA TYR A 23 6.23 -5.75 -7.99
C TYR A 23 6.12 -4.22 -8.10
N GLY A 24 6.37 -3.66 -9.29
CA GLY A 24 6.28 -2.21 -9.51
C GLY A 24 4.87 -1.68 -9.26
N LEU A 25 3.84 -2.41 -9.71
CA LEU A 25 2.45 -2.09 -9.42
C LEU A 25 2.17 -2.08 -7.93
N TRP A 26 2.52 -3.16 -7.21
CA TRP A 26 2.23 -3.26 -5.79
C TRP A 26 3.05 -2.30 -4.93
N LEU A 27 4.29 -1.99 -5.33
CA LEU A 27 5.07 -0.94 -4.72
C LEU A 27 4.40 0.43 -4.92
N HIS A 28 3.87 0.70 -6.11
CA HIS A 28 3.15 1.94 -6.39
C HIS A 28 1.87 2.05 -5.56
N VAL A 29 1.06 0.98 -5.49
CA VAL A 29 -0.14 0.91 -4.65
C VAL A 29 0.23 1.12 -3.19
N LEU A 30 1.26 0.44 -2.68
CA LEU A 30 1.74 0.61 -1.31
C LEU A 30 2.11 2.08 -1.02
N CYS A 31 2.86 2.72 -1.92
CA CYS A 31 3.22 4.13 -1.79
C CYS A 31 1.99 5.04 -1.75
N ILE A 32 0.99 4.83 -2.61
CA ILE A 32 -0.26 5.59 -2.60
C ILE A 32 -0.98 5.38 -1.28
N SER A 33 -1.19 4.13 -0.85
CA SER A 33 -1.90 3.83 0.39
C SER A 33 -1.20 4.45 1.61
N VAL A 34 0.13 4.40 1.68
CA VAL A 34 0.88 5.08 2.76
C VAL A 34 0.65 6.60 2.71
N CYS A 35 0.76 7.22 1.55
CA CYS A 35 0.51 8.65 1.39
C CYS A 35 -0.92 9.03 1.79
N GLU A 36 -1.92 8.27 1.36
CA GLU A 36 -3.32 8.51 1.71
C GLU A 36 -3.55 8.35 3.22
N TYR A 37 -3.04 7.28 3.82
CA TYR A 37 -3.15 7.04 5.25
C TYR A 37 -2.50 8.16 6.09
N LEU A 38 -1.36 8.69 5.63
CA LEU A 38 -0.62 9.75 6.33
C LEU A 38 -1.20 11.16 6.10
N HIS A 39 -1.78 11.43 4.93
CA HIS A 39 -2.04 12.80 4.48
C HIS A 39 -3.50 13.10 4.11
N ALA A 40 -4.32 12.13 3.77
CA ALA A 40 -5.63 12.39 3.18
C ALA A 40 -6.74 12.72 4.19
N ASP A 41 -7.87 13.21 3.66
CA ASP A 41 -9.11 13.41 4.41
C ASP A 41 -9.82 12.08 4.70
N LYS A 42 -10.70 12.06 5.71
CA LYS A 42 -11.25 10.85 6.36
C LYS A 42 -11.74 9.71 5.43
N PHE A 43 -12.23 10.01 4.23
CA PHE A 43 -12.85 8.99 3.37
C PHE A 43 -11.86 8.08 2.64
N THR A 44 -10.75 8.60 2.12
CA THR A 44 -9.71 7.77 1.45
C THR A 44 -8.81 7.09 2.47
N GLN A 45 -8.72 7.64 3.69
CA GLN A 45 -7.99 7.04 4.81
C GLN A 45 -8.48 5.63 5.15
N VAL A 46 -9.79 5.34 5.07
CA VAL A 46 -10.36 4.01 5.43
C VAL A 46 -9.90 2.92 4.45
N ALA A 47 -9.89 3.21 3.15
CA ALA A 47 -9.44 2.24 2.16
C ALA A 47 -7.94 1.95 2.30
N ALA A 48 -7.14 3.00 2.51
CA ALA A 48 -5.72 2.88 2.78
C ALA A 48 -5.43 2.11 4.09
N GLU A 49 -6.20 2.37 5.15
CA GLU A 49 -6.06 1.66 6.43
C GLU A 49 -6.38 0.17 6.29
N SER A 50 -7.49 -0.16 5.62
CA SER A 50 -7.86 -1.56 5.34
C SER A 50 -6.76 -2.27 4.54
N PHE A 51 -6.21 -1.65 3.49
CA PHE A 51 -5.12 -2.25 2.72
C PHE A 51 -3.84 -2.42 3.57
N LEU A 52 -3.41 -1.37 4.28
CA LEU A 52 -2.14 -1.33 5.01
C LEU A 52 -2.12 -2.18 6.27
N PHE A 53 -3.26 -2.51 6.88
CA PHE A 53 -3.30 -3.23 8.15
C PHE A 53 -4.13 -4.50 8.14
N ASP A 54 -4.58 -4.94 6.97
CA ASP A 54 -5.08 -6.30 6.78
C ASP A 54 -3.93 -7.32 7.03
N PRO A 55 -4.04 -8.16 8.07
CA PRO A 55 -3.03 -9.18 8.39
C PRO A 55 -2.94 -10.29 7.34
N GLU A 56 -3.93 -10.43 6.46
CA GLU A 56 -3.95 -11.41 5.37
C GLU A 56 -3.48 -10.83 4.03
N ASN A 57 -3.04 -9.57 4.01
CA ASN A 57 -2.55 -8.91 2.80
C ASN A 57 -1.14 -9.40 2.40
N VAL A 58 -1.11 -10.50 1.66
CA VAL A 58 0.11 -11.12 1.11
C VAL A 58 0.91 -10.20 0.18
N PHE A 59 0.26 -9.22 -0.47
CA PHE A 59 0.95 -8.26 -1.35
C PHE A 59 1.75 -7.25 -0.54
N PHE A 60 1.20 -6.77 0.58
CA PHE A 60 1.94 -5.91 1.49
C PHE A 60 3.18 -6.62 2.01
N ASP A 61 3.04 -7.88 2.42
CA ASP A 61 4.14 -8.67 2.97
C ASP A 61 5.21 -8.92 1.89
N TYR A 62 4.81 -9.32 0.69
CA TYR A 62 5.70 -9.48 -0.46
C TYR A 62 6.50 -8.23 -0.79
N VAL A 63 5.86 -7.06 -0.86
CA VAL A 63 6.54 -5.79 -1.16
C VAL A 63 7.44 -5.36 0.01
N SER A 64 7.00 -5.56 1.25
CA SER A 64 7.80 -5.25 2.45
C SER A 64 9.10 -6.04 2.48
N ASP A 65 9.00 -7.36 2.29
CA ASP A 65 10.15 -8.26 2.24
C ASP A 65 11.08 -7.92 1.08
N SER A 66 10.52 -7.61 -0.09
CA SER A 66 11.28 -7.19 -1.28
C SER A 66 12.04 -5.86 -1.06
N MET A 67 11.52 -4.97 -0.21
CA MET A 67 12.21 -3.74 0.22
C MET A 67 13.21 -3.98 1.37
N GLY A 68 13.29 -5.20 1.92
CA GLY A 68 14.14 -5.53 3.07
C GLY A 68 13.57 -5.13 4.43
N TYR A 69 12.24 -4.97 4.52
CA TYR A 69 11.54 -4.71 5.78
C TYR A 69 10.76 -5.93 6.24
N GLU A 70 10.82 -6.22 7.53
CA GLU A 70 9.85 -7.14 8.14
C GLU A 70 8.46 -6.47 8.12
N PRO A 71 7.40 -7.17 7.64
CA PRO A 71 6.11 -6.55 7.38
C PRO A 71 5.47 -5.90 8.62
N GLN A 72 5.51 -6.58 9.77
CA GLN A 72 4.91 -6.06 10.99
C GLN A 72 5.63 -4.82 11.50
N ALA A 73 6.97 -4.77 11.38
CA ALA A 73 7.78 -3.62 11.70
C ALA A 73 7.46 -2.44 10.78
N LEU A 74 7.24 -2.67 9.48
CA LEU A 74 6.83 -1.61 8.56
C LEU A 74 5.45 -1.05 8.93
N ARG A 75 4.48 -1.92 9.25
CA ARG A 75 3.14 -1.53 9.72
C ARG A 75 3.21 -0.67 10.97
N GLN A 76 4.02 -1.07 11.94
CA GLN A 76 4.24 -0.27 13.16
C GLN A 76 4.89 1.07 12.87
N ARG A 77 5.84 1.14 11.92
CA ARG A 77 6.46 2.41 11.51
C ARG A 77 5.45 3.35 10.87
N ILE A 78 4.57 2.83 10.01
CA ILE A 78 3.52 3.62 9.36
C ILE A 78 2.53 4.15 10.41
N LYS A 79 2.06 3.32 11.36
CA LYS A 79 1.19 3.77 12.47
C LYS A 79 1.84 4.87 13.31
N LYS A 80 3.10 4.67 13.71
CA LYS A 80 3.86 5.68 14.47
C LYS A 80 4.05 6.98 13.69
N ALA A 81 4.20 6.92 12.38
CA ALA A 81 4.30 8.11 11.54
C ALA A 81 2.98 8.89 11.50
N ALA A 82 1.83 8.21 11.45
CA ALA A 82 0.51 8.83 11.53
C ALA A 82 0.27 9.52 12.89
N GLU A 83 0.70 8.90 14.00
CA GLU A 83 0.57 9.45 15.36
C GLU A 83 1.40 10.73 15.59
N LYS A 84 2.57 10.84 14.92
CA LYS A 84 3.46 12.00 15.03
C LYS A 84 2.94 13.24 14.30
N ARG A 85 1.83 13.14 13.56
CA ARG A 85 1.24 14.29 12.89
C ARG A 85 0.64 15.21 13.96
N PRO A 86 1.14 16.46 14.13
CA PRO A 86 0.47 17.40 15.00
C PRO A 86 -0.94 17.63 14.46
N SER A 87 -1.94 17.48 15.33
CA SER A 87 -3.33 17.89 15.10
C SER A 87 -3.40 19.42 14.99
N GLY A 88 -2.83 19.97 13.91
CA GLY A 88 -2.29 21.32 13.90
C GLY A 88 -2.67 22.16 12.68
N ILE A 89 -3.96 22.16 12.30
CA ILE A 89 -4.59 23.39 11.77
C ILE A 89 -5.96 23.51 12.45
N ARG A 90 -5.97 23.97 13.71
CA ARG A 90 -7.14 24.68 14.24
C ARG A 90 -7.22 25.97 13.45
N ARG A 91 -8.13 26.05 12.47
CA ARG A 91 -8.54 27.34 11.90
C ARG A 91 -9.20 28.13 13.02
N GLN A 92 -8.42 28.99 13.69
CA GLN A 92 -8.97 30.11 14.45
C GLN A 92 -9.44 31.13 13.42
N HIS A 93 -10.75 31.21 13.19
CA HIS A 93 -11.36 32.40 12.62
C HIS A 93 -11.89 33.21 13.79
N SER A 94 -11.30 34.40 13.97
CA SER A 94 -11.82 35.51 14.77
C SER A 94 -13.08 36.10 14.13
#